data_AF-A0A0Q1AUB0-F1
#
_entry.id   AF-A0A0Q1AUB0-F1
#
_cell.length_a   1.000
_cell.length_b   1.000
_cell.length_c   1.000
_cell.angle_alpha   90.00
_cell.angle_beta   90.00
_cell.angle_gamma   90.00
#
_symmetry.space_group_name_H-M   'P 1'
#
loop_
_entity.id
_entity.type
_entity.pdbx_description
1 polymer ?
#
loop_
_entity_poly.entity_id
_entity_poly.type
_entity_poly.pdbx_seq_one_letter_code
_entity_poly.pdbx_strand_id
1 'polypeptide(L)'
;SPNLISLLSMIFALAAGAFYYFSAGDATLLGLAALMVLLNSAFDAVDGALARRTGRAEPKGDFLDHVIDRYADMAILVGIILAGYVSEAWGIFAVMGVLLTSYLGTQAQALQLGRLYGGIMGRADRLILILAATVANALYPGELGGLSILGWAVILITVASHVTALQRILLIWRRL
;
A
#
# COMPACT_ATOMS: atom_id res chain seq x y z
N SER A 1 3.05 -13.87 -18.95
CA SER A 1 4.35 -13.90 -18.23
C SER A 1 4.15 -13.31 -16.84
N PRO A 2 5.03 -13.57 -15.85
CA PRO A 2 4.96 -12.90 -14.55
C PRO A 2 4.83 -11.38 -14.68
N ASN A 3 5.64 -10.75 -15.54
CA ASN A 3 5.59 -9.30 -15.78
C ASN A 3 4.23 -8.79 -16.29
N LEU A 4 3.51 -9.56 -17.10
CA LEU A 4 2.17 -9.17 -17.54
C LEU A 4 1.17 -9.21 -16.38
N ILE A 5 1.31 -10.16 -15.47
CA ILE A 5 0.47 -10.27 -14.26
C ILE A 5 0.75 -9.08 -13.35
N SER A 6 2.00 -8.67 -13.18
CA SER A 6 2.36 -7.46 -12.44
C SER A 6 1.79 -6.19 -13.09
N LEU A 7 1.85 -6.06 -14.42
CA LEU A 7 1.21 -4.92 -15.11
C LEU A 7 -0.31 -4.89 -14.94
N LEU A 8 -0.97 -6.05 -14.91
CA LEU A 8 -2.39 -6.14 -14.60
C LEU A 8 -2.68 -5.75 -13.14
N SER A 9 -1.82 -6.16 -12.18
CA SER A 9 -1.96 -5.74 -10.79
C SER A 9 -1.87 -4.21 -10.67
N MET A 10 -0.97 -3.56 -11.41
CA MET A 10 -0.89 -2.10 -11.47
C MET A 10 -2.20 -1.46 -11.97
N ILE A 11 -2.79 -1.98 -13.05
CA ILE A 11 -4.04 -1.45 -13.61
C ILE A 11 -5.16 -1.50 -12.56
N PHE A 12 -5.25 -2.60 -11.80
CA PHE A 12 -6.20 -2.70 -10.71
C PHE A 12 -5.94 -1.67 -9.60
N ALA A 13 -4.68 -1.41 -9.23
CA ALA A 13 -4.38 -0.39 -8.23
C ALA A 13 -4.71 1.04 -8.70
N LEU A 14 -4.47 1.35 -9.97
CA LEU A 14 -4.86 2.64 -10.55
C LEU A 14 -6.39 2.80 -10.60
N ALA A 15 -7.10 1.74 -10.98
CA ALA A 15 -8.56 1.71 -10.94
C ALA A 15 -9.09 1.85 -9.51
N ALA A 16 -8.46 1.20 -8.53
CA ALA A 16 -8.81 1.36 -7.12
C ALA A 16 -8.66 2.82 -6.66
N GLY A 17 -7.54 3.47 -6.99
CA GLY A 17 -7.33 4.88 -6.71
C GLY A 17 -8.40 5.79 -7.32
N ALA A 18 -8.73 5.57 -8.59
CA ALA A 18 -9.80 6.31 -9.27
C ALA A 18 -11.17 6.09 -8.63
N PHE A 19 -11.53 4.85 -8.30
CA PHE A 19 -12.80 4.57 -7.63
C PHE A 19 -12.86 5.18 -6.24
N TYR A 20 -11.78 5.13 -5.45
CA TYR A 20 -11.72 5.82 -4.17
C TYR A 20 -11.94 7.31 -4.32
N TYR A 21 -11.26 7.96 -5.28
CA TYR A 21 -11.39 9.40 -5.53
C TYR A 21 -12.84 9.84 -5.75
N PHE A 22 -13.60 9.08 -6.54
CA PHE A 22 -15.01 9.40 -6.83
C PHE A 22 -16.01 8.83 -5.80
N SER A 23 -15.54 8.10 -4.79
CA SER A 23 -16.43 7.34 -3.89
C SER A 23 -17.08 8.14 -2.77
N ALA A 24 -16.78 9.43 -2.61
CA ALA A 24 -17.33 10.24 -1.54
C ALA A 24 -18.88 10.24 -1.59
N GLY A 25 -19.51 9.60 -0.59
CA GLY A 25 -20.97 9.45 -0.53
C GLY A 25 -21.55 8.33 -1.41
N ASP A 26 -20.73 7.52 -2.09
CA ASP A 26 -21.17 6.44 -2.97
C ASP A 26 -20.58 5.08 -2.53
N ALA A 27 -21.42 4.28 -1.87
CA ALA A 27 -21.05 2.95 -1.39
C ALA A 27 -20.74 1.96 -2.53
N THR A 28 -21.32 2.15 -3.72
CA THR A 28 -21.06 1.30 -4.90
C THR A 28 -19.63 1.51 -5.39
N LEU A 29 -19.21 2.77 -5.48
CA LEU A 29 -17.84 3.12 -5.86
C LEU A 29 -16.82 2.67 -4.81
N LEU A 30 -17.15 2.76 -3.50
CA LEU A 30 -16.32 2.15 -2.45
C LEU A 30 -16.18 0.63 -2.61
N GLY A 31 -17.28 -0.05 -2.94
CA GLY A 31 -17.27 -1.50 -3.20
C GLY A 31 -16.40 -1.88 -4.41
N LEU A 32 -16.48 -1.10 -5.49
CA LEU A 32 -15.61 -1.27 -6.66
C LEU A 32 -14.14 -0.98 -6.32
N ALA A 33 -13.86 0.04 -5.52
CA ALA A 33 -12.51 0.33 -5.04
C ALA A 33 -11.95 -0.86 -4.24
N ALA A 34 -12.72 -1.41 -3.30
CA ALA A 34 -12.32 -2.59 -2.53
C ALA A 34 -12.06 -3.81 -3.42
N LEU A 35 -12.94 -4.07 -4.40
CA LEU A 35 -12.74 -5.16 -5.37
C LEU A 35 -11.43 -4.98 -6.15
N MET A 36 -11.14 -3.76 -6.61
CA MET A 36 -9.90 -3.47 -7.32
C MET A 36 -8.65 -3.64 -6.42
N VAL A 37 -8.71 -3.26 -5.14
CA VAL A 37 -7.62 -3.53 -4.18
C VAL A 37 -7.42 -5.03 -3.97
N LEU A 38 -8.50 -5.82 -3.87
CA LEU A 38 -8.43 -7.28 -3.77
C LEU A 38 -7.79 -7.90 -5.02
N LEU A 39 -8.19 -7.47 -6.21
CA LEU A 39 -7.62 -7.95 -7.46
C LEU A 39 -6.15 -7.58 -7.61
N ASN A 40 -5.76 -6.34 -7.26
CA ASN A 40 -4.36 -5.95 -7.18
C ASN A 40 -3.56 -6.92 -6.28
N SER A 41 -4.01 -7.11 -5.04
CA SER A 41 -3.35 -7.96 -4.05
C SER A 41 -3.26 -9.43 -4.49
N ALA A 42 -4.31 -9.94 -5.14
CA ALA A 42 -4.35 -11.31 -5.62
C ALA A 42 -3.38 -11.54 -6.79
N PHE A 43 -3.34 -10.62 -7.75
CA PHE A 43 -2.47 -10.74 -8.93
C PHE A 43 -0.99 -10.60 -8.56
N ASP A 44 -0.69 -9.70 -7.62
CA ASP A 44 0.62 -9.53 -6.99
C ASP A 44 1.08 -10.82 -6.28
N ALA A 45 0.20 -11.47 -5.51
CA ALA A 45 0.55 -12.75 -4.89
C ALA A 45 0.79 -13.86 -5.95
N VAL A 46 0.00 -13.86 -7.03
CA VAL A 46 0.09 -14.84 -8.11
C VAL A 46 1.36 -14.66 -8.94
N ASP A 47 1.79 -13.43 -9.23
CA ASP A 47 3.00 -13.19 -10.02
C ASP A 47 4.26 -13.72 -9.32
N GLY A 48 4.38 -13.48 -8.01
CA GLY A 48 5.52 -13.92 -7.21
C GLY A 48 5.52 -15.44 -7.04
N ALA A 49 4.33 -16.03 -6.84
CA ALA A 49 4.19 -17.49 -6.81
C ALA A 49 4.54 -18.13 -8.16
N LEU A 50 4.11 -17.54 -9.27
CA LEU A 50 4.40 -18.03 -10.62
C LEU A 50 5.90 -17.91 -10.94
N ALA A 51 6.53 -16.78 -10.62
CA ALA A 51 7.96 -16.56 -10.85
C ALA A 51 8.81 -17.60 -10.11
N ARG A 52 8.48 -17.90 -8.83
CA ARG A 52 9.15 -18.94 -8.04
C ARG A 52 8.92 -20.35 -8.61
N ARG A 53 7.68 -20.69 -8.97
CA ARG A 53 7.35 -22.02 -9.51
C ARG A 53 7.94 -22.30 -10.89
N THR A 54 8.08 -21.27 -11.72
CA THR A 54 8.59 -21.41 -13.09
C THR A 54 10.09 -21.20 -13.21
N GLY A 55 10.80 -20.95 -12.09
CA GLY A 55 12.24 -20.67 -12.10
C GLY A 55 12.60 -19.37 -12.82
N ARG A 56 11.66 -18.43 -12.94
CA ARG A 56 11.81 -17.14 -13.64
C ARG A 56 11.97 -15.96 -12.69
N ALA A 57 12.46 -16.21 -11.48
CA ALA A 57 12.84 -15.15 -10.55
C ALA A 57 14.12 -14.48 -11.07
N GLU A 58 13.98 -13.35 -11.76
CA GLU A 58 15.07 -12.61 -12.39
C GLU A 58 15.15 -11.17 -11.84
N PRO A 59 16.34 -10.53 -11.83
CA PRO A 59 16.50 -9.17 -11.32
C PRO A 59 15.58 -8.13 -11.99
N LYS A 60 15.25 -8.31 -13.28
CA LYS A 60 14.33 -7.42 -14.01
C LYS A 60 12.90 -7.53 -13.49
N GLY A 61 12.46 -8.73 -13.10
CA GLY A 61 11.14 -8.96 -12.53
C GLY A 61 11.03 -8.39 -11.12
N ASP A 62 12.05 -8.63 -10.29
CA ASP A 62 12.15 -8.05 -8.94
C ASP A 62 12.13 -6.50 -8.98
N PHE A 63 12.85 -5.89 -9.92
CA PHE A 63 12.78 -4.45 -10.16
C PHE A 63 11.39 -3.98 -10.63
N LEU A 64 10.68 -4.75 -11.45
CA LEU A 64 9.36 -4.37 -11.91
C LEU A 64 8.33 -4.43 -10.76
N ASP A 65 8.39 -5.48 -9.93
CA ASP A 65 7.57 -5.67 -8.72
C ASP A 65 7.82 -4.54 -7.68
N HIS A 66 9.11 -4.34 -7.35
CA HIS A 66 9.82 -3.05 -7.26
C HIS A 66 8.98 -1.80 -7.56
N VAL A 67 8.84 -1.46 -8.81
CA VAL A 67 8.20 -0.21 -9.20
C VAL A 67 6.67 -0.28 -8.99
N ILE A 68 6.06 -1.41 -9.31
CA ILE A 68 4.61 -1.56 -9.36
C ILE A 68 3.94 -1.41 -8.00
N ASP A 69 4.42 -2.10 -6.96
CA ASP A 69 3.86 -1.94 -5.61
C ASP A 69 3.86 -0.48 -5.15
N ARG A 70 4.92 0.27 -5.48
CA ARG A 70 5.12 1.65 -5.01
C ARG A 70 4.09 2.56 -5.66
N TYR A 71 3.91 2.46 -6.97
CA TYR A 71 2.82 3.15 -7.65
C TYR A 71 1.43 2.66 -7.21
N ALA A 72 1.27 1.36 -6.94
CA ALA A 72 0.00 0.81 -6.47
C ALA A 72 -0.41 1.37 -5.10
N ASP A 73 0.53 1.37 -4.13
CA ASP A 73 0.34 1.98 -2.82
C ASP A 73 -0.02 3.46 -2.95
N MET A 74 0.68 4.20 -3.83
CA MET A 74 0.43 5.63 -4.04
C MET A 74 -0.92 5.88 -4.68
N ALA A 75 -1.29 5.12 -5.72
CA ALA A 75 -2.57 5.28 -6.40
C ALA A 75 -3.75 5.08 -5.43
N ILE A 76 -3.69 4.03 -4.61
CA ILE A 76 -4.72 3.72 -3.62
C ILE A 76 -4.79 4.82 -2.55
N LEU A 77 -3.66 5.17 -1.92
CA LEU A 77 -3.65 6.18 -0.85
C LEU A 77 -4.05 7.56 -1.35
N VAL A 78 -3.52 8.01 -2.49
CA VAL A 78 -3.85 9.30 -3.07
C VAL A 78 -5.33 9.37 -3.45
N GLY A 79 -5.91 8.30 -4.00
CA GLY A 79 -7.35 8.22 -4.26
C GLY A 79 -8.18 8.45 -3.00
N ILE A 80 -7.81 7.80 -1.88
CA ILE A 80 -8.49 7.96 -0.58
C ILE A 80 -8.32 9.38 -0.02
N ILE A 81 -7.11 9.94 -0.12
CA ILE A 81 -6.80 11.29 0.39
C ILE A 81 -7.58 12.35 -0.40
N LEU A 82 -7.53 12.29 -1.73
CA LEU A 82 -8.17 13.26 -2.61
C LEU A 82 -9.70 13.16 -2.60
N ALA A 83 -10.26 12.01 -2.19
CA ALA A 83 -11.69 11.88 -1.92
C ALA A 83 -12.15 12.61 -0.64
N GLY A 84 -11.22 13.09 0.18
CA GLY A 84 -11.51 13.80 1.42
C GLY A 84 -11.75 12.90 2.64
N TYR A 85 -11.42 11.61 2.59
CA TYR A 85 -11.56 10.71 3.75
C TYR A 85 -10.62 11.09 4.91
N VAL A 86 -9.56 11.84 4.61
CA VAL A 86 -8.58 12.37 5.56
C VAL A 86 -8.05 13.71 5.06
N SER A 87 -7.64 14.61 5.94
CA SER A 87 -7.04 15.89 5.54
C SER A 87 -5.76 15.68 4.71
N GLU A 88 -5.51 16.59 3.76
CA GLU A 88 -4.31 16.55 2.91
C GLU A 88 -3.00 16.51 3.71
N ALA A 89 -2.90 17.25 4.82
CA ALA A 89 -1.72 17.24 5.68
C ALA A 89 -1.38 15.83 6.18
N TRP A 90 -2.36 15.16 6.79
CA TRP A 90 -2.22 13.76 7.20
C TRP A 90 -1.97 12.82 6.02
N GLY A 91 -2.59 13.06 4.88
CA GLY A 91 -2.35 12.31 3.64
C GLY A 91 -0.90 12.40 3.15
N ILE A 92 -0.29 13.59 3.19
CA ILE A 92 1.13 13.80 2.85
C ILE A 92 2.03 13.01 3.80
N PHE A 93 1.75 13.04 5.11
CA PHE A 93 2.48 12.22 6.07
C PHE A 93 2.29 10.72 5.80
N ALA A 94 1.08 10.26 5.44
CA ALA A 94 0.84 8.85 5.10
C ALA A 94 1.72 8.40 3.93
N VAL A 95 1.72 9.17 2.84
CA VAL A 95 2.55 8.93 1.64
C VAL A 95 4.03 8.92 2.00
N MET A 96 4.50 9.93 2.74
CA MET A 96 5.89 10.03 3.17
C MET A 96 6.31 8.81 4.00
N GLY A 97 5.51 8.41 4.99
CA GLY A 97 5.80 7.26 5.84
C GLY A 97 5.89 5.97 5.03
N VAL A 98 4.91 5.69 4.16
CA VAL A 98 4.88 4.47 3.34
C VAL A 98 6.09 4.40 2.39
N LEU A 99 6.45 5.52 1.75
CA LEU A 99 7.64 5.58 0.89
C LEU A 99 8.94 5.44 1.69
N LEU A 100 9.06 6.07 2.86
CA LEU A 100 10.24 5.96 3.73
C LEU A 100 10.47 4.53 4.18
N THR A 101 9.42 3.78 4.56
CA THR A 101 9.60 2.36 4.91
C THR A 101 10.21 1.59 3.74
N SER A 102 9.68 1.75 2.53
CA SER A 102 10.18 1.06 1.34
C SER A 102 11.62 1.45 1.01
N TYR A 103 11.92 2.75 1.04
CA TYR A 103 13.26 3.28 0.80
C TYR A 103 14.28 2.73 1.80
N LEU A 104 13.98 2.75 3.10
CA LEU A 104 14.90 2.23 4.11
C LEU A 104 15.16 0.73 3.95
N GLY A 105 14.16 -0.02 3.47
CA GLY A 105 14.30 -1.44 3.15
C GLY A 105 15.33 -1.69 2.04
N THR A 106 15.29 -0.90 0.96
CA THR A 106 16.25 -1.01 -0.15
C THR A 106 17.59 -0.35 0.17
N GLN A 107 17.60 0.71 0.99
CA GLN A 107 18.84 1.36 1.44
C GLN A 107 19.68 0.41 2.30
N ALA A 108 19.06 -0.40 3.16
CA ALA A 108 19.78 -1.45 3.89
C ALA A 108 20.45 -2.45 2.94
N GLN A 109 19.75 -2.83 1.85
CA GLN A 109 20.30 -3.71 0.83
C GLN A 109 21.48 -3.07 0.07
N ALA A 110 21.40 -1.77 -0.24
CA ALA A 110 22.49 -1.01 -0.85
C ALA A 110 23.74 -0.93 0.04
N LEU A 111 23.56 -0.95 1.37
CA LEU A 111 24.62 -1.01 2.36
C LEU A 111 25.11 -2.43 2.66
N GLN A 112 24.72 -3.43 1.86
CA GLN A 112 25.08 -4.85 2.03
C GLN A 112 24.58 -5.49 3.34
N LEU A 113 23.61 -4.88 4.03
CA LEU A 113 23.00 -5.41 5.25
C LEU A 113 21.84 -6.39 4.99
N GLY A 114 21.58 -6.70 3.72
CA GLY A 114 20.39 -7.39 3.27
C GLY A 114 19.14 -6.50 3.28
N ARG A 115 18.06 -6.97 2.67
CA ARG A 115 16.82 -6.22 2.61
C ARG A 115 16.03 -6.33 3.92
N LEU A 116 15.64 -5.18 4.46
CA LEU A 116 14.81 -5.14 5.66
C LEU A 116 13.32 -5.14 5.32
N TYR A 117 12.67 -6.27 5.58
CA TYR A 117 11.21 -6.42 5.47
C TYR A 117 10.48 -6.19 6.80
N GLY A 118 11.19 -6.27 7.93
CA GLY A 118 10.63 -6.13 9.28
C GLY A 118 10.08 -4.73 9.59
N GLY A 119 9.26 -4.65 10.63
CA GLY A 119 8.51 -3.45 11.02
C GLY A 119 7.21 -3.84 11.73
N ILE A 120 6.48 -2.86 12.25
CA ILE A 120 5.16 -3.12 12.85
C ILE A 120 4.04 -3.24 11.82
N MET A 121 4.24 -2.74 10.59
CA MET A 121 3.27 -2.82 9.52
C MET A 121 3.98 -3.06 8.18
N GLY A 122 3.67 -4.19 7.55
CA GLY A 122 4.06 -4.52 6.18
C GLY A 122 3.08 -4.00 5.14
N ARG A 123 3.36 -4.28 3.86
CA ARG A 123 2.46 -3.95 2.75
C ARG A 123 1.13 -4.70 2.82
N ALA A 124 1.18 -6.01 3.05
CA ALA A 124 -0.02 -6.84 3.17
C ALA A 124 -0.94 -6.34 4.29
N ASP A 125 -0.38 -6.02 5.47
CA ASP A 125 -1.14 -5.50 6.62
C ASP A 125 -1.87 -4.20 6.27
N ARG A 126 -1.19 -3.29 5.55
CA ARG A 126 -1.78 -2.03 5.08
C ARG A 126 -2.95 -2.27 4.11
N LEU A 127 -2.79 -3.15 3.13
CA LEU A 127 -3.85 -3.44 2.16
C LEU A 127 -5.06 -4.09 2.83
N ILE A 128 -4.83 -5.01 3.79
CA ILE A 128 -5.90 -5.59 4.61
C ILE A 128 -6.61 -4.53 5.43
N LEU A 129 -5.87 -3.62 6.08
CA LEU A 129 -6.45 -2.53 6.85
C LEU A 129 -7.30 -1.59 5.98
N ILE A 130 -6.82 -1.23 4.79
CA ILE A 130 -7.59 -0.43 3.83
C ILE A 130 -8.88 -1.17 3.44
N LEU A 131 -8.79 -2.46 3.08
CA LEU A 131 -9.96 -3.25 2.70
C LEU A 131 -11.00 -3.34 3.83
N ALA A 132 -10.55 -3.68 5.03
CA ALA A 132 -11.43 -3.79 6.20
C ALA A 132 -12.09 -2.44 6.52
N ALA A 133 -11.32 -1.35 6.47
CA ALA A 133 -11.83 -0.01 6.72
C ALA A 133 -12.80 0.46 5.63
N THR A 134 -12.56 0.11 4.36
CA THR A 134 -13.47 0.41 3.25
C THR A 134 -14.81 -0.29 3.41
N VAL A 135 -14.80 -1.59 3.76
CA VAL A 135 -16.04 -2.33 4.03
C VAL A 135 -16.75 -1.75 5.25
N ALA A 136 -16.03 -1.48 6.34
CA ALA A 136 -16.61 -0.88 7.54
C ALA A 136 -17.20 0.51 7.27
N ASN A 137 -16.54 1.32 6.45
CA ASN A 137 -17.01 2.65 6.05
C ASN A 137 -18.25 2.57 5.15
N ALA A 138 -18.36 1.57 4.29
CA ALA A 138 -19.56 1.35 3.48
C ALA A 138 -20.77 0.91 4.33
N LEU A 139 -20.53 0.11 5.38
CA LEU A 139 -21.57 -0.33 6.32
C LEU A 139 -21.98 0.77 7.30
N TYR A 140 -21.03 1.62 7.69
CA TYR A 140 -21.24 2.76 8.57
C TYR A 140 -20.61 4.01 7.95
N PRO A 141 -21.34 4.74 7.10
CA PRO A 141 -20.84 5.94 6.41
C PRO A 141 -20.79 7.18 7.33
N GLY A 142 -20.79 6.98 8.65
CA GLY A 142 -20.69 8.05 9.63
C GLY A 142 -19.25 8.41 9.98
N GLU A 143 -19.10 9.53 10.68
CA GLU A 143 -17.81 9.97 11.22
C GLU A 143 -17.67 9.60 12.69
N LEU A 144 -16.45 9.24 13.08
CA LEU A 144 -16.04 9.02 14.46
C LEU A 144 -15.00 10.09 14.80
N GLY A 145 -15.32 11.03 15.69
CA GLY A 145 -14.38 12.09 16.05
C GLY A 145 -13.91 12.97 14.89
N GLY A 146 -14.78 13.21 13.89
CA GLY A 146 -14.49 14.07 12.73
C GLY A 146 -13.74 13.38 11.58
N LEU A 147 -13.58 12.06 11.63
CA LEU A 147 -13.03 11.27 10.53
C LEU A 147 -13.88 10.03 10.28
N SER A 148 -13.98 9.67 9.01
CA SER A 148 -14.54 8.38 8.57
C SER A 148 -13.70 7.19 9.07
N ILE A 149 -14.25 5.98 9.09
CA ILE A 149 -13.49 4.78 9.49
C ILE A 149 -12.28 4.57 8.56
N LEU A 150 -12.46 4.83 7.26
CA LEU A 150 -11.38 4.78 6.28
C LEU A 150 -10.31 5.87 6.53
N GLY A 151 -10.72 7.06 6.97
CA GLY A 151 -9.83 8.12 7.42
C GLY A 151 -8.95 7.71 8.59
N TRP A 152 -9.54 7.09 9.63
CA TRP A 152 -8.80 6.54 10.76
C TRP A 152 -7.80 5.46 10.35
N ALA A 153 -8.16 4.61 9.38
CA ALA A 153 -7.23 3.64 8.84
C ALA A 153 -5.99 4.31 8.21
N VAL A 154 -6.17 5.43 7.48
CA VAL A 154 -5.04 6.20 6.94
C VAL A 154 -4.19 6.81 8.05
N ILE A 155 -4.78 7.30 9.14
CA ILE A 155 -4.04 7.79 10.32
C ILE A 155 -3.19 6.67 10.94
N LEU A 156 -3.78 5.48 11.13
CA LEU A 156 -3.07 4.31 11.65
C LEU A 156 -1.90 3.90 10.74
N ILE A 157 -2.13 3.88 9.42
CA ILE A 157 -1.07 3.61 8.43
C ILE A 157 0.05 4.64 8.54
N THR A 158 -0.30 5.91 8.70
CA THR A 158 0.66 7.02 8.83
C THR A 158 1.57 6.80 10.04
N VAL A 159 0.98 6.61 11.22
CA VAL A 159 1.73 6.39 12.46
C VAL A 159 2.57 5.13 12.36
N ALA A 160 1.97 4.02 11.91
CA ALA A 160 2.66 2.74 11.85
C ALA A 160 3.84 2.74 10.87
N SER A 161 3.70 3.45 9.75
CA SER A 161 4.76 3.58 8.75
C SER A 161 5.94 4.41 9.27
N HIS A 162 5.69 5.50 10.00
CA HIS A 162 6.77 6.30 10.60
C HIS A 162 7.49 5.56 11.73
N VAL A 163 6.75 4.83 12.57
CA VAL A 163 7.35 3.97 13.59
C VAL A 163 8.21 2.89 12.92
N THR A 164 7.71 2.25 11.86
CA THR A 164 8.48 1.26 11.10
C THR A 164 9.73 1.88 10.46
N ALA A 165 9.63 3.09 9.92
CA ALA A 165 10.77 3.81 9.36
C ALA A 165 11.84 4.07 10.44
N LEU A 166 11.43 4.56 11.62
CA LEU A 166 12.34 4.76 12.75
C LEU A 166 13.00 3.44 13.20
N GLN A 167 12.24 2.35 13.29
CA GLN A 167 12.77 1.02 13.61
C GLN A 167 13.86 0.61 12.60
N ARG A 168 13.60 0.79 11.31
CA ARG A 168 14.57 0.46 10.25
C ARG A 168 15.81 1.35 10.33
N ILE A 169 15.66 2.65 10.56
CA ILE A 169 16.80 3.58 10.76
C ILE A 169 17.68 3.09 11.91
N LEU A 170 17.08 2.82 13.08
CA LEU A 170 17.82 2.36 14.26
C LEU A 170 18.51 1.01 14.04
N LEU A 171 17.84 0.08 13.35
CA LEU A 171 18.40 -1.23 13.02
C LEU A 171 19.57 -1.12 12.04
N ILE A 172 19.46 -0.28 11.01
CA ILE A 172 20.55 -0.02 10.04
C ILE A 172 21.72 0.60 10.79
N TRP A 173 21.49 1.67 11.56
CA TRP A 173 22.54 2.37 12.29
C TRP A 173 23.34 1.46 13.23
N ARG A 174 22.67 0.51 13.91
CA ARG A 174 23.32 -0.45 14.81
C ARG A 174 24.13 -1.54 14.09
N ARG A 175 23.89 -1.75 12.80
CA ARG A 175 24.54 -2.81 12.00
C ARG A 175 25.66 -2.30 11.10
N LEU A 176 25.78 -0.97 10.96
CA LEU A 176 26.94 -0.30 10.37
C LEU A 176 28.09 -0.28 11.38
#